data_AF-A0A661TUM6-F1
#
_entry.id   AF-A0A661TUM6-F1
#
_cell.length_a   1.000
_cell.length_b   1.000
_cell.length_c   1.000
_cell.angle_alpha   90.00
_cell.angle_beta   90.00
_cell.angle_gamma   90.00
#
_symmetry.space_group_name_H-M   'P 1'
#
loop_
_entity.id
_entity.type
_entity.pdbx_description
1 polymer ?
#
loop_
_entity_poly.entity_id
_entity_poly.type
_entity_poly.pdbx_seq_one_letter_code
_entity_poly.pdbx_strand_id
1 'polypeptide(L)'
;MKAEELRNLSIEELRVRLVDMKNELFKLTHQLMSRQMEDTNRRMLTKREIARILTVMNEKIKAGDEVETKVVKEKQAGKEKVTEGMKVEDGKGNGKRRRKKKE
;
A
#
# COMPACT_ATOMS: atom_id res chain seq x y z
N MET A 1 -8.80 -11.75 4.61
CA MET A 1 -9.63 -11.14 5.68
C MET A 1 -11.10 -11.04 5.27
N LYS A 2 -12.03 -11.28 6.21
CA LYS A 2 -13.47 -11.05 6.02
C LYS A 2 -13.79 -9.56 6.14
N ALA A 3 -14.80 -9.09 5.42
CA ALA A 3 -15.16 -7.66 5.40
C ALA A 3 -15.70 -7.15 6.74
N GLU A 4 -16.31 -8.05 7.53
CA GLU A 4 -16.89 -7.76 8.85
C GLU A 4 -15.81 -7.35 9.85
N GLU A 5 -14.70 -8.08 9.90
CA GLU A 5 -13.55 -7.78 10.78
C GLU A 5 -12.97 -6.39 10.51
N LEU A 6 -12.93 -5.97 9.24
CA LEU A 6 -12.41 -4.65 8.86
C LEU A 6 -13.34 -3.50 9.26
N ARG A 7 -14.65 -3.74 9.33
CA ARG A 7 -15.64 -2.70 9.70
C ARG A 7 -15.65 -2.43 11.20
N ASN A 8 -15.37 -3.44 12.01
CA ASN A 8 -15.35 -3.34 13.47
C ASN A 8 -14.12 -2.60 14.02
N LEU A 9 -13.03 -2.48 13.24
CA LEU A 9 -11.79 -1.81 13.65
C LEU A 9 -11.91 -0.29 13.58
N SER A 10 -11.15 0.43 14.41
CA SER A 10 -11.09 1.90 14.37
C SER A 10 -10.32 2.41 13.13
N ILE A 11 -10.48 3.69 12.78
CA ILE A 11 -9.75 4.29 11.64
C ILE A 11 -8.23 4.24 11.88
N GLU A 12 -7.79 4.42 13.12
CA GLU A 12 -6.36 4.36 13.48
C GLU A 12 -5.80 2.96 13.32
N GLU A 13 -6.52 1.94 13.80
CA GLU A 13 -6.14 0.53 13.65
C GLU A 13 -6.07 0.12 12.18
N LEU A 14 -7.02 0.58 11.37
CA LEU A 14 -7.02 0.36 9.92
C LEU A 14 -5.80 0.99 9.25
N ARG A 15 -5.32 2.15 9.73
CA ARG A 15 -4.09 2.78 9.22
C ARG A 15 -2.85 1.98 9.57
N VAL A 16 -2.72 1.52 10.81
CA VAL A 16 -1.59 0.67 11.25
C VAL A 16 -1.54 -0.60 10.38
N ARG A 17 -2.69 -1.28 10.26
CA ARG A 17 -2.79 -2.51 9.47
C ARG A 17 -2.51 -2.28 7.99
N LEU A 18 -2.89 -1.13 7.45
CA LEU A 18 -2.55 -0.74 6.08
C LEU A 18 -1.05 -0.59 5.87
N VAL A 19 -0.31 -0.04 6.84
CA VAL A 19 1.16 0.07 6.78
C VAL A 19 1.79 -1.32 6.78
N ASP A 20 1.34 -2.21 7.67
CA ASP A 20 1.85 -3.58 7.75
C ASP A 20 1.62 -4.36 6.45
N MET A 21 0.43 -4.28 5.87
CA MET A 21 0.10 -4.94 4.60
C MET A 21 0.90 -4.38 3.42
N LYS A 22 1.22 -3.08 3.43
CA LYS A 22 2.12 -2.49 2.41
C LYS A 22 3.55 -2.99 2.55
N ASN A 23 4.05 -3.15 3.78
CA ASN A 23 5.36 -3.73 4.04
C ASN A 23 5.43 -5.20 3.59
N GLU A 24 4.38 -5.97 3.84
CA GLU A 24 4.25 -7.34 3.33
C GLU A 24 4.23 -7.36 1.79
N LEU A 25 3.45 -6.48 1.17
CA LEU A 25 3.44 -6.37 -0.30
C LEU A 25 4.84 -6.04 -0.84
N PHE A 26 5.59 -5.16 -0.18
CA PHE A 26 6.96 -4.82 -0.57
C PHE A 26 7.88 -6.05 -0.52
N LYS A 27 7.81 -6.85 0.54
CA LYS A 27 8.55 -8.12 0.65
C LYS A 27 8.19 -9.08 -0.49
N LEU A 28 6.89 -9.27 -0.77
CA LEU A 28 6.43 -10.13 -1.86
C LEU A 28 6.87 -9.62 -3.24
N THR A 29 6.92 -8.30 -3.45
CA THR A 29 7.45 -7.73 -4.70
C THR A 29 8.95 -7.93 -4.83
N HIS A 30 9.71 -7.82 -3.74
CA HIS A 30 11.14 -8.07 -3.74
C HIS A 30 11.47 -9.54 -4.00
N GLN A 31 10.74 -10.47 -3.37
CA GLN A 31 10.86 -11.90 -3.62
C GLN A 31 10.53 -12.23 -5.09
N LEU A 32 9.52 -11.57 -5.68
CA LEU A 32 9.17 -11.76 -7.09
C LEU A 32 10.29 -11.27 -8.00
N MET A 33 10.86 -10.10 -7.70
CA MET A 33 12.00 -9.56 -8.44
C MET A 33 13.22 -10.50 -8.36
N SER A 34 13.43 -11.11 -7.20
CA SER A 34 14.48 -12.13 -6.98
C SER A 34 14.17 -13.49 -7.63
N ARG A 35 12.97 -13.65 -8.22
CA ARG A 35 12.46 -14.91 -8.81
C ARG A 35 12.42 -16.11 -7.86
N GLN A 36 12.36 -15.86 -6.56
CA GLN A 36 12.29 -16.86 -5.49
C GLN A 36 10.88 -16.97 -4.88
N MET A 37 9.87 -16.46 -5.58
CA MET A 37 8.48 -16.52 -5.12
C MET A 37 7.85 -17.86 -5.48
N GLU A 38 7.52 -18.64 -4.46
CA GLU A 38 6.79 -19.90 -4.62
C GLU A 38 5.29 -19.65 -4.83
N ASP A 39 4.71 -18.65 -4.14
CA ASP A 39 3.27 -18.36 -4.18
C ASP A 39 2.99 -16.95 -4.73
N THR A 40 2.65 -16.88 -6.02
CA THR A 40 2.26 -15.64 -6.69
C THR A 40 0.84 -15.17 -6.34
N ASN A 41 -0.02 -16.07 -5.82
CA ASN A 41 -1.38 -15.75 -5.42
C ASN A 41 -1.39 -14.90 -4.16
N ARG A 42 -0.47 -15.14 -3.21
CA ARG A 42 -0.30 -14.29 -2.02
C ARG A 42 -0.21 -12.81 -2.36
N ARG A 43 0.63 -12.43 -3.33
CA ARG A 43 0.75 -11.03 -3.78
C ARG A 43 -0.59 -10.45 -4.24
N MET A 44 -1.40 -11.23 -4.96
CA MET A 44 -2.71 -10.79 -5.44
C MET A 44 -3.73 -10.67 -4.30
N LEU A 45 -3.67 -11.58 -3.34
CA LEU A 45 -4.49 -11.56 -2.12
C LEU A 45 -4.16 -10.34 -1.25
N THR A 46 -2.88 -10.08 -0.96
CA THR A 46 -2.44 -8.91 -0.18
C THR A 46 -2.87 -7.60 -0.84
N LYS A 47 -2.76 -7.48 -2.19
CA LYS A 47 -3.28 -6.31 -2.92
C LYS A 47 -4.80 -6.13 -2.75
N ARG A 48 -5.57 -7.22 -2.79
CA ARG A 48 -7.02 -7.19 -2.58
C ARG A 48 -7.37 -6.80 -1.15
N GLU A 49 -6.58 -7.22 -0.17
CA GLU A 49 -6.77 -6.85 1.22
C GLU A 49 -6.50 -5.36 1.47
N ILE A 50 -5.40 -4.82 0.92
CA ILE A 50 -5.12 -3.37 0.96
C ILE A 50 -6.28 -2.57 0.36
N ALA A 51 -6.80 -3.01 -0.79
CA ALA A 51 -7.93 -2.35 -1.44
C ALA A 51 -9.19 -2.34 -0.54
N ARG A 52 -9.50 -3.45 0.14
CA ARG A 52 -10.63 -3.54 1.07
C ARG A 52 -10.47 -2.60 2.27
N ILE A 53 -9.27 -2.52 2.86
CA ILE A 53 -8.99 -1.60 3.97
C ILE A 53 -9.21 -0.15 3.53
N LEU A 54 -8.70 0.23 2.36
CA LEU A 54 -8.89 1.56 1.79
C LEU A 54 -10.38 1.86 1.53
N THR A 55 -11.14 0.89 1.05
CA THR A 55 -12.59 1.07 0.84
C THR A 55 -13.31 1.32 2.15
N VAL A 56 -13.07 0.51 3.18
CA VAL A 56 -13.71 0.68 4.50
C VAL A 56 -13.32 2.03 5.13
N MET A 57 -12.05 2.41 5.02
CA MET A 57 -11.60 3.73 5.51
C MET A 57 -12.34 4.88 4.81
N ASN A 58 -12.54 4.78 3.49
CA ASN A 58 -13.30 5.77 2.73
C ASN A 58 -14.81 5.75 3.07
N GLU A 59 -15.38 4.58 3.35
CA GLU A 59 -16.78 4.45 3.82
C GLU A 59 -16.97 5.19 5.15
N LYS A 60 -16.04 5.02 6.11
CA LYS A 60 -16.08 5.71 7.41
C LYS A 60 -15.90 7.22 7.30
N ILE A 61 -14.95 7.68 6.48
CA ILE A 61 -14.75 9.11 6.22
C ILE A 61 -16.00 9.75 5.61
N LYS A 62 -16.67 9.06 4.67
CA LYS A 62 -17.93 9.53 4.07
C LYS A 62 -19.11 9.52 5.06
N ALA A 63 -19.09 8.63 6.04
CA ALA A 63 -20.10 8.55 7.08
C ALA A 63 -19.99 9.67 8.13
N GLY A 64 -18.95 10.52 8.06
CA GLY A 64 -18.78 11.67 8.94
C GLY A 64 -17.92 11.40 10.18
N ASP A 65 -17.23 10.26 10.25
CA ASP A 65 -16.20 10.03 11.26
C ASP A 65 -15.03 10.99 10.98
N GLU A 66 -15.00 12.11 11.70
CA GLU A 66 -13.92 13.10 11.61
C GLU A 66 -12.60 12.41 11.96
N VAL A 67 -11.70 12.40 10.98
CA VAL A 67 -10.32 11.99 11.20
C VAL A 67 -9.67 13.11 12.02
N GLU A 68 -9.62 12.97 13.34
CA GLU A 68 -8.71 13.77 14.15
C GLU A 68 -7.29 13.54 13.61
N THR A 69 -6.81 14.48 12.80
CA THR A 69 -5.42 14.56 12.42
C THR A 69 -4.62 15.08 13.61
N LYS A 70 -4.49 14.25 14.66
CA LYS A 70 -3.38 14.37 15.58
C LYS A 70 -2.13 13.92 14.84
N VAL A 71 -1.56 14.89 14.15
CA VAL A 71 -0.24 14.89 13.57
C VAL A 71 0.71 14.29 14.61
N VAL A 72 1.13 13.04 14.40
CA VAL A 72 2.32 12.48 15.05
C VAL A 72 3.54 13.13 14.41
N LYS A 73 3.68 14.44 14.64
CA LYS A 73 4.96 15.13 14.69
C LYS A 73 5.44 14.85 16.09
N GLU A 74 6.19 13.76 16.26
CA GLU A 74 7.33 13.68 17.17
C GLU A 74 7.86 12.24 17.20
N LYS A 75 9.18 12.13 17.07
CA LYS A 75 10.03 10.96 17.30
C LYS A 75 10.09 9.92 16.19
N GLN A 76 10.91 10.22 15.19
CA GLN A 76 12.07 9.39 14.86
C GLN A 76 13.15 10.25 14.16
N ALA A 77 13.70 11.18 14.93
CA ALA A 77 15.07 11.62 14.73
C ALA A 77 15.98 10.47 15.20
N GLY A 78 16.90 10.03 14.35
CA GLY A 78 17.99 9.14 14.74
C GLY A 78 17.90 7.70 14.24
N LYS A 79 18.02 7.50 12.92
CA LYS A 79 18.97 6.52 12.38
C LYS A 79 19.61 7.12 11.13
N GLU A 80 20.75 7.78 11.36
CA GLU A 80 21.71 8.17 10.33
C GLU A 80 22.22 6.95 9.54
N LYS A 81 22.45 7.19 8.24
CA LYS A 81 23.55 6.71 7.36
C LYS A 81 23.94 5.23 7.49
N VAL A 82 23.88 4.43 6.43
CA VAL A 82 24.69 4.46 5.19
C VAL A 82 23.98 3.48 4.22
N THR A 83 23.77 3.77 2.94
CA THR A 83 24.78 3.59 1.89
C THR A 83 24.59 4.58 0.76
N GLU A 84 25.66 5.31 0.53
CA GLU A 84 25.99 6.08 -0.65
C GLU A 84 26.01 5.21 -1.92
N GLY A 85 25.56 5.81 -3.03
CA GLY A 85 26.01 5.42 -4.37
C GLY A 85 25.15 4.40 -5.12
N MET A 86 24.16 4.87 -5.89
CA MET A 86 24.14 4.59 -7.33
C MET A 86 23.09 5.47 -8.04
N LYS A 87 23.62 6.52 -8.65
CA LYS A 87 22.98 7.33 -9.68
C LYS A 87 22.72 6.42 -10.89
N VAL A 88 21.47 6.27 -11.32
CA VAL A 88 21.17 5.73 -12.65
C VAL A 88 20.18 6.67 -13.33
N GLU A 89 20.63 7.12 -14.49
CA GLU A 89 20.12 8.22 -15.30
C GLU A 89 18.76 7.96 -15.95
N ASP A 90 18.14 9.07 -16.32
CA ASP A 90 16.86 9.22 -17.01
C ASP A 90 16.70 8.36 -18.27
N GLY A 91 15.51 7.75 -18.40
CA GLY A 91 15.04 7.12 -19.63
C GLY A 91 13.56 7.40 -19.88
N LYS A 92 13.27 8.46 -20.65
CA LYS A 92 11.94 8.80 -21.21
C LYS A 92 11.39 7.65 -22.07
N GLY A 93 10.08 7.35 -21.99
CA GLY A 93 9.48 6.31 -22.85
C GLY A 93 7.95 6.15 -22.78
N ASN A 94 7.26 7.14 -23.35
CA ASN A 94 5.82 7.28 -23.69
C ASN A 94 5.02 6.02 -24.11
N GLY A 95 3.68 5.98 -23.90
CA GLY A 95 2.84 4.99 -24.58
C GLY A 95 1.37 4.84 -24.17
N LYS A 96 0.53 5.87 -24.36
CA LYS A 96 -0.94 5.79 -24.34
C LYS A 96 -1.45 4.65 -25.25
N ARG A 97 -2.29 3.72 -24.75
CA ARG A 97 -3.17 2.89 -25.60
C ARG A 97 -4.61 2.95 -25.09
N ARG A 98 -5.32 4.03 -25.48
CA ARG A 98 -6.79 4.03 -25.57
C ARG A 98 -7.18 3.07 -26.70
N ARG A 99 -7.77 1.92 -26.39
CA ARG A 99 -8.49 1.14 -27.41
C ARG A 99 -9.83 1.83 -27.66
N LYS A 100 -9.96 2.53 -28.79
CA LYS A 100 -11.25 2.90 -29.36
C LYS A 100 -11.97 1.60 -29.71
N LYS A 101 -13.16 1.39 -29.15
CA LYS A 101 -14.15 0.42 -29.63
C LYS A 101 -14.65 0.97 -30.97
N LYS A 102 -14.37 0.28 -32.08
CA LYS A 102 -15.04 0.53 -33.36
C LYS A 102 -16.18 -0.47 -33.48
N GLU A 103 -17.27 0.02 -34.05
CA GLU A 103 -18.55 -0.66 -34.36
C GLU A 103 -18.38 -2.02 -35.05
#